data_AF-A0A933H8A8-F1
#
_entry.id   AF-A0A933H8A8-F1
#
_cell.length_a   1.000
_cell.length_b   1.000
_cell.length_c   1.000
_cell.angle_alpha   90.00
_cell.angle_beta   90.00
_cell.angle_gamma   90.00
#
_symmetry.space_group_name_H-M   'P 1'
#
loop_
_entity.id
_entity.type
_entity.pdbx_description
1 polymer ?
#
loop_
_entity_poly.entity_id
_entity_poly.type
_entity_poly.pdbx_seq_one_letter_code
_entity_poly.pdbx_strand_id
1 'polypeptide(L)' 'MLKVDGISTFYGHIRALNHVSLDVNDGEIVTLIGANGAGKTTLLNTISGMLHPKNGDVVFDSKKISRMRAEQIVRL' A
#
# COMPACT_ATOMS: atom_id res chain seq x y z
N MET A 1 11.22 -3.62 7.65
CA MET A 1 10.81 -4.21 6.35
C MET A 1 9.38 -3.83 6.03
N LEU A 2 9.05 -3.53 4.76
CA LEU A 2 7.68 -3.33 4.25
C LEU A 2 7.30 -4.47 3.31
N LYS A 3 6.11 -5.04 3.49
CA LYS A 3 5.54 -6.07 2.62
C LYS A 3 4.12 -5.71 2.21
N VAL A 4 3.86 -5.75 0.91
CA VAL A 4 2.53 -5.60 0.32
C VAL A 4 2.19 -6.93 -0.35
N ASP A 5 1.03 -7.48 -0.02
CA ASP A 5 0.64 -8.81 -0.49
C ASP A 5 -0.78 -8.80 -1.08
N GLY A 6 -0.86 -8.92 -2.41
CA GLY A 6 -2.08 -9.15 -3.15
C GLY A 6 -3.10 -8.02 -3.05
N ILE A 7 -2.66 -6.77 -2.82
CA ILE A 7 -3.60 -5.70 -2.50
C ILE A 7 -4.45 -5.31 -3.70
N SER A 8 -5.74 -5.08 -3.43
CA SER A 8 -6.67 -4.49 -4.39
C SER A 8 -7.42 -3.32 -3.75
N THR A 9 -7.24 -2.13 -4.32
CA THR A 9 -7.80 -0.87 -3.81
C THR A 9 -8.75 -0.28 -4.84
N PHE A 10 -9.85 0.33 -4.37
CA PHE A 10 -10.94 0.82 -5.19
C PHE A 10 -11.31 2.25 -4.82
N TYR A 11 -11.73 3.04 -5.82
CA TYR A 11 -12.47 4.28 -5.63
C TYR A 11 -13.91 4.07 -6.08
N GLY A 12 -14.83 3.94 -5.11
CA GLY A 12 -16.19 3.50 -5.39
C GLY A 12 -16.19 2.13 -6.10
N HIS A 13 -16.67 2.11 -7.35
CA HIS A 13 -16.73 0.92 -8.18
C HIS A 13 -15.50 0.70 -9.08
N ILE A 14 -14.59 1.69 -9.16
CA ILE A 14 -13.41 1.62 -10.03
C ILE A 14 -12.27 0.94 -9.28
N ARG A 15 -11.75 -0.15 -9.83
CA ARG A 15 -10.56 -0.84 -9.32
C ARG A 15 -9.30 -0.07 -9.75
N ALA A 16 -8.60 0.50 -8.78
CA ALA A 16 -7.38 1.27 -9.01
C ALA A 16 -6.10 0.43 -8.85
N LEU A 17 -6.09 -0.54 -7.95
CA LEU A 17 -5.02 -1.54 -7.82
C LEU A 17 -5.62 -2.95 -7.97
N ASN A 18 -4.88 -3.84 -8.65
CA ASN A 18 -5.31 -5.21 -8.89
C ASN A 18 -4.21 -6.19 -8.49
N HIS A 19 -4.38 -6.85 -7.34
CA HIS A 19 -3.46 -7.88 -6.82
C HIS A 19 -1.98 -7.48 -6.85
N VAL A 20 -1.67 -6.29 -6.32
CA VAL A 20 -0.29 -5.79 -6.28
C VAL A 20 0.44 -6.41 -5.09
N SER A 21 1.61 -7.00 -5.34
CA SER A 21 2.54 -7.46 -4.30
C SER A 21 3.93 -6.87 -4.54
N LEU A 22 4.60 -6.48 -3.45
CA LEU A 22 6.00 -6.06 -3.45
C LEU A 22 6.57 -6.15 -2.03
N ASP A 23 7.87 -6.38 -1.95
CA ASP A 23 8.63 -6.35 -0.71
C ASP A 23 9.70 -5.26 -0.80
N VAL A 24 9.90 -4.53 0.30
CA VAL A 24 10.97 -3.54 0.46
C VAL A 24 11.73 -3.85 1.74
N ASN A 25 13.02 -4.10 1.61
CA ASN A 25 13.88 -4.46 2.71
C ASN A 25 14.28 -3.23 3.54
N ASP A 26 14.81 -3.46 4.74
CA ASP A 26 15.31 -2.38 5.57
C ASP A 26 16.51 -1.67 4.93
N GLY A 27 16.44 -0.34 4.89
CA GLY A 27 17.44 0.50 4.22
C GLY A 27 17.32 0.55 2.69
N GLU A 28 16.39 -0.19 2.08
CA GLU A 28 16.20 -0.19 0.63
C GLU A 28 15.45 1.06 0.15
N ILE A 29 15.94 1.69 -0.91
CA ILE A 29 15.29 2.82 -1.56
C ILE A 29 14.68 2.34 -2.87
N VAL A 30 13.34 2.36 -2.94
CA VAL A 30 12.59 1.91 -4.13
C VAL A 30 11.92 3.10 -4.79
N THR A 31 12.02 3.17 -6.13
CA THR A 31 11.31 4.18 -6.93
C THR A 31 10.15 3.54 -7.67
N LEU A 32 8.96 4.13 -7.54
CA LEU A 32 7.76 3.70 -8.26
C LEU A 32 7.56 4.55 -9.53
N ILE A 33 7.73 3.94 -10.70
CA ILE A 33 7.58 4.60 -12.01
C ILE A 33 6.38 4.06 -12.79
N GLY A 34 5.89 4.84 -13.75
CA GLY A 34 4.78 4.46 -14.62
C GLY A 34 3.98 5.66 -15.15
N ALA A 35 3.10 5.43 -16.12
CA ALA A 35 2.25 6.47 -16.70
C ALA A 35 1.26 7.09 -15.70
N ASN A 36 0.64 8.22 -16.07
CA ASN A 36 -0.48 8.77 -15.31
C ASN A 36 -1.64 7.76 -15.28
N GLY A 37 -2.26 7.60 -14.11
CA GLY A 37 -3.31 6.60 -13.90
C GLY A 37 -2.82 5.17 -13.65
N ALA A 38 -1.51 4.89 -13.66
CA ALA A 38 -0.97 3.55 -13.39
C ALA A 38 -1.12 3.07 -11.93
N GLY A 39 -1.79 3.82 -11.05
CA GLY A 39 -2.02 3.44 -9.66
C GLY A 39 -0.93 3.86 -8.67
N LYS A 40 0.08 4.64 -9.09
CA LYS A 40 1.21 5.04 -8.22
C LYS A 40 0.79 5.72 -6.91
N THR A 41 0.04 6.81 -7.02
CA THR A 41 -0.48 7.54 -5.86
C THR A 41 -1.43 6.67 -5.04
N THR A 42 -2.21 5.80 -5.69
CA THR A 42 -3.11 4.87 -4.99
C THR A 42 -2.34 3.86 -4.15
N LEU A 43 -1.24 3.31 -4.67
CA LEU A 43 -0.37 2.38 -3.95
C LEU A 43 0.24 3.06 -2.72
N LEU A 44 0.85 4.24 -2.90
CA LEU A 44 1.43 5.00 -1.79
C LEU A 44 0.40 5.38 -0.73
N ASN A 45 -0.79 5.82 -1.14
CA ASN A 45 -1.89 6.15 -0.22
C ASN A 45 -2.44 4.90 0.50
N THR A 46 -2.43 3.74 -0.15
CA THR A 46 -2.86 2.49 0.48
C THR A 46 -1.86 2.04 1.54
N ILE A 47 -0.55 2.14 1.24
CA ILE A 47 0.53 1.81 2.18
C ILE A 47 0.52 2.77 3.38
N SER A 48 0.30 4.07 3.14
CA SER A 48 0.30 5.08 4.20
C SER A 48 -0.98 5.14 5.05
N GLY A 49 -1.96 4.27 4.78
CA GLY A 49 -3.24 4.23 5.51
C GLY A 49 -4.19 5.38 5.20
N MET A 50 -3.94 6.13 4.12
CA MET A 50 -4.88 7.14 3.57
C MET A 50 -6.01 6.48 2.77
N LEU A 51 -5.77 5.28 2.25
CA LEU A 51 -6.75 4.40 1.64
C LEU A 51 -6.59 3.01 2.23
N HIS A 52 -7.68 2.25 2.27
CA HIS A 52 -7.64 0.86 2.73
C HIS A 52 -7.88 -0.09 1.55
N PRO A 53 -7.05 -1.14 1.39
CA PRO A 53 -7.30 -2.14 0.39
C PRO A 53 -8.56 -2.94 0.78
N LYS A 54 -9.33 -3.38 -0.22
CA LYS A 54 -10.46 -4.30 0.01
C LYS A 54 -9.98 -5.72 0.28
N ASN A 55 -8.92 -6.13 -0.42
CA ASN A 55 -8.29 -7.44 -0.35
C ASN A 55 -6.78 -7.29 -0.19
N GLY A 56 -6.12 -8.32 0.33
CA GLY A 56 -4.67 -8.32 0.54
C GLY A 56 -4.26 -7.53 1.77
N ASP A 57 -2.96 -7.55 2.05
CA ASP A 57 -2.39 -7.01 3.27
C ASP A 57 -1.16 -6.13 3.06
N VAL A 58 -0.98 -5.17 3.96
CA VAL A 58 0.22 -4.38 4.10
C VAL A 58 0.79 -4.63 5.50
N VAL A 59 2.06 -5.04 5.56
CA VAL A 59 2.82 -5.27 6.78
C VAL A 59 4.00 -4.32 6.81
N PHE A 60 4.12 -3.55 7.88
CA PHE A 60 5.24 -2.66 8.11
C PHE A 60 5.86 -3.00 9.47
N ASP A 61 7.15 -3.26 9.48
CA ASP A 61 7.90 -3.63 10.68
C ASP A 61 7.24 -4.76 11.49
N SER A 62 6.93 -5.86 10.78
CA SER A 62 6.23 -7.05 11.30
C SER A 62 4.80 -6.79 11.84
N LYS A 63 4.26 -5.58 11.69
CA LYS A 63 2.90 -5.22 12.09
C LYS A 63 2.01 -5.07 10.87
N LYS A 64 0.83 -5.69 10.91
CA LYS A 64 -0.18 -5.54 9.87
C LYS A 64 -0.85 -4.17 9.98
N ILE A 65 -0.70 -3.35 8.94
CA ILE A 65 -1.19 -1.96 8.89
C ILE A 65 -2.35 -1.73 7.92
N SER A 66 -2.82 -2.75 7.18
CA SER A 66 -3.78 -2.62 6.07
C SER A 66 -5.05 -1.80 6.38
N ARG A 67 -5.48 -1.73 7.65
CA ARG A 67 -6.70 -1.02 8.09
C ARG A 67 -6.44 0.00 9.20
N MET A 68 -5.18 0.30 9.47
CA MET A 68 -4.81 1.36 10.42
C MET A 68 -4.95 2.71 9.74
N ARG A 69 -5.39 3.71 10.50
CA ARG A 69 -5.39 5.10 10.03
C ARG A 69 -3.96 5.61 9.97
N ALA A 70 -3.69 6.55 9.06
CA ALA A 70 -2.35 7.08 8.82
C ALA A 70 -1.64 7.56 10.11
N GLU A 71 -2.34 8.23 11.02
CA GLU A 71 -1.73 8.73 12.26
C GLU A 71 -1.37 7.63 13.26
N GLN A 72 -1.97 6.44 13.15
CA GLN A 72 -1.60 5.29 13.95
C GLN A 72 -0.33 4.64 13.39
N ILE A 73 -0.18 4.61 12.06
CA ILE A 73 0.99 4.07 11.38
C ILE A 73 2.22 4.92 11.67
N VAL A 74 2.09 6.24 11.63
CA VAL A 74 3.19 7.18 11.92
C VAL A 74 3.71 7.08 13.37
N ARG A 75 2.89 6.55 14.29
CA ARG A 75 3.27 6.37 15.70
C ARG A 75 3.95 5.02 16.00
N LEU A 76 4.08 4.15 15.00
CA LEU A 76 4.78 2.87 15.13
C LEU A 76 6.30 3.07 15.20
#